data_AF-A0A0F9AQL7-F1
#
_entry.id   AF-A0A0F9AQL7-F1
#
_cell.length_a   1.000
_cell.length_b   1.000
_cell.length_c   1.000
_cell.angle_alpha   90.00
_cell.angle_beta   90.00
_cell.angle_gamma   90.00
#
_symmetry.space_group_name_H-M   'P 1'
#
loop_
_entity.id
_entity.type
_entity.pdbx_description
1 polymer ?
#
loop_
_entity_poly.entity_id
_entity_poly.type
_entity_poly.pdbx_seq_one_letter_code
_entity_poly.pdbx_strand_id
1 'polypeptide(L)'
;MVAYKPFTIFDKKQGQIGARDPWLLPQDAFVEMQNCHLDQGVLEKRRGRSQFAQIFHRITSEVIDSTPNGTLDEFSGTLGTIPLTSNSIIITATHKTTGLIETITPTSGDAEILEGDDGAAGTINYTTGDWTLDFDGSTNVPANGSEITATYIDATAPGDPIMGIKNYFDGDTETTLAFDYTRAHKYDTSSSLFLDMTRLKIHFKPGGVQDTAPVIGDVCTGGTTGATGTFIGGSQTATEIKVTHSGIDMFRGDETVTGSLSGATVPVGEVVIGQIEEAGRARTGTRLRNALDGFGAWLGVSGNILGGFALFLFFAITAGFVFTATGNVHGAILVSLPVILMGNYMGLTQLNFEGLNKIEVAIKRI
;
A
#
# COMPACT_ATOMS: atom_id res chain seq x y z
N MET A 1 10.11 28.90 -51.23
CA MET A 1 9.39 27.67 -50.83
C MET A 1 10.06 26.51 -51.53
N VAL A 2 10.52 25.50 -50.79
CA VAL A 2 11.17 24.32 -51.38
C VAL A 2 10.07 23.43 -51.95
N ALA A 3 10.18 23.03 -53.21
CA ALA A 3 9.22 22.17 -53.87
C ALA A 3 9.15 20.80 -53.17
N TYR A 4 7.93 20.32 -52.90
CA TYR A 4 7.69 19.01 -52.31
C TYR A 4 8.30 17.92 -53.20
N LYS A 5 9.20 17.12 -52.64
CA LYS A 5 9.83 15.99 -53.34
C LYS A 5 9.15 14.71 -52.84
N PRO A 6 8.39 13.98 -53.69
CA PRO A 6 7.73 12.76 -53.27
C PRO A 6 8.77 11.68 -52.92
N PHE A 7 8.50 10.92 -51.86
CA PHE A 7 9.31 9.77 -51.47
C PHE A 7 8.60 8.49 -51.94
N THR A 8 9.34 7.60 -52.61
CA THR A 8 8.78 6.32 -53.05
C THR A 8 8.53 5.44 -51.82
N ILE A 9 7.25 5.15 -51.55
CA ILE A 9 6.87 4.14 -50.55
C ILE A 9 6.92 2.79 -51.25
N PHE A 10 7.95 1.98 -50.95
CA PHE A 10 8.02 0.62 -51.45
C PHE A 10 6.95 -0.24 -50.77
N ASP A 11 6.28 -1.10 -51.56
CA ASP A 11 5.37 -2.14 -51.09
C ASP A 11 6.12 -3.04 -50.08
N LYS A 12 5.76 -2.94 -48.79
CA LYS A 12 6.37 -3.74 -47.72
C LYS A 12 5.92 -5.19 -47.85
N LYS A 13 6.52 -5.93 -48.79
CA LYS A 13 6.41 -7.40 -48.80
C LYS A 13 7.07 -8.05 -47.57
N GLN A 14 7.87 -7.30 -46.81
CA GLN A 14 8.48 -7.76 -45.56
C GLN A 14 8.44 -6.65 -44.51
N GLY A 15 7.86 -6.94 -43.34
CA GLY A 15 7.90 -6.04 -42.18
C GLY A 15 9.34 -5.83 -41.69
N GLN A 16 9.57 -4.72 -40.98
CA GLN A 16 10.86 -4.45 -40.34
C GLN A 16 11.08 -5.51 -39.23
N ILE A 17 12.10 -6.34 -39.39
CA ILE A 17 12.54 -7.28 -38.35
C ILE A 17 13.59 -6.55 -37.52
N GLY A 18 13.22 -6.09 -36.32
CA GLY A 18 14.12 -5.37 -35.40
C GLY A 18 15.30 -6.20 -34.88
N ALA A 19 15.30 -7.52 -35.13
CA ALA A 19 16.38 -8.43 -34.77
C ALA A 19 17.48 -8.55 -35.84
N ARG A 20 17.35 -7.89 -37.00
CA ARG A 20 18.39 -7.90 -38.04
C ARG A 20 19.43 -6.83 -37.77
N ASP A 21 20.68 -7.18 -38.02
CA ASP A 21 21.80 -6.27 -37.90
C ASP A 21 21.62 -5.03 -38.80
N PRO A 22 22.05 -3.83 -38.36
CA PRO A 22 21.78 -2.56 -39.05
C PRO A 22 22.22 -2.51 -40.50
N TRP A 23 23.26 -3.27 -40.89
CA TRP A 23 23.76 -3.32 -42.27
C TRP A 23 22.91 -4.19 -43.22
N LEU A 24 21.99 -5.00 -42.68
CA LEU A 24 21.02 -5.79 -43.46
C LEU A 24 19.72 -5.03 -43.72
N LEU A 25 19.54 -3.87 -43.10
CA LEU A 25 18.42 -2.98 -43.39
C LEU A 25 18.68 -2.28 -44.74
N PRO A 26 17.67 -2.16 -45.61
CA PRO A 26 17.78 -1.32 -46.81
C PRO A 26 18.30 0.07 -46.43
N GLN A 27 19.16 0.64 -47.24
CA GLN A 27 19.80 1.94 -46.96
C GLN A 27 18.78 3.08 -46.72
N ASP A 28 17.55 2.90 -47.23
CA ASP A 28 16.43 3.84 -47.12
C ASP A 28 15.39 3.45 -46.06
N ALA A 29 15.64 2.41 -45.25
CA ALA A 29 14.72 2.01 -44.19
C ALA A 29 14.82 3.00 -43.02
N PHE A 30 13.69 3.63 -42.68
CA PHE A 30 13.59 4.44 -41.46
C PHE A 30 13.92 3.58 -40.23
N VAL A 31 14.96 3.97 -39.48
CA VAL A 31 15.52 3.18 -38.37
C VAL A 31 14.50 3.00 -37.26
N GLU A 32 13.77 4.06 -36.90
CA GLU A 32 12.62 4.03 -36.00
C GLU A 32 11.60 5.07 -36.41
N MET A 33 10.33 4.67 -36.46
CA MET A 33 9.21 5.53 -36.76
C MET A 33 8.41 5.77 -35.47
N GLN A 34 8.61 6.95 -34.87
CA GLN A 34 7.94 7.35 -33.64
C GLN A 34 6.67 8.15 -33.97
N ASN A 35 5.60 7.97 -33.18
CA ASN A 35 4.31 8.66 -33.35
C ASN A 35 3.60 8.43 -34.71
N CYS A 36 3.67 7.23 -35.25
CA CYS A 36 2.82 6.79 -36.35
C CYS A 36 2.33 5.36 -36.10
N HIS A 37 1.25 4.98 -36.77
CA HIS A 37 0.74 3.61 -36.77
C HIS A 37 0.42 3.21 -38.21
N LEU A 38 0.33 1.90 -38.44
CA LEU A 38 -0.04 1.35 -39.73
C LEU A 38 -1.50 0.89 -39.62
N ASP A 39 -2.38 1.51 -40.40
CA ASP A 39 -3.78 1.08 -40.50
C ASP A 39 -4.08 0.74 -41.97
N GLN A 40 -4.54 -0.49 -42.20
CA GLN A 40 -4.85 -1.02 -43.54
C GLN A 40 -3.77 -0.80 -44.61
N GLY A 41 -2.49 -0.85 -44.22
CA GLY A 41 -1.36 -0.64 -45.15
C GLY A 41 -0.99 0.82 -45.39
N VAL A 42 -1.74 1.77 -44.82
CA VAL A 42 -1.42 3.20 -44.85
C VAL A 42 -0.65 3.55 -43.57
N LEU A 43 0.50 4.19 -43.74
CA LEU A 43 1.23 4.77 -42.61
C LEU A 43 0.56 6.08 -42.21
N GLU A 44 -0.09 6.09 -41.06
CA GLU A 44 -0.76 7.27 -40.53
C GLU A 44 0.04 7.88 -39.38
N LYS A 45 0.21 9.21 -39.42
CA LYS A 45 0.72 9.94 -38.26
C LYS A 45 -0.26 9.75 -37.11
N ARG A 46 0.19 9.27 -35.95
CA ARG A 46 -0.63 9.29 -34.75
C ARG A 46 -0.98 10.75 -34.50
N ARG A 47 -2.27 11.07 -34.56
CA ARG A 47 -2.76 12.38 -34.12
C ARG A 47 -2.29 12.55 -32.68
N GLY A 48 -1.75 13.73 -32.36
CA GLY A 48 -1.40 14.03 -30.98
C GLY A 48 -2.62 13.76 -30.10
N ARG A 49 -2.39 13.21 -28.91
CA ARG A 49 -3.46 13.07 -27.92
C ARG A 49 -3.72 14.45 -27.31
N SER A 50 -5.00 14.82 -27.22
CA SER A 50 -5.45 15.89 -26.34
C SER A 50 -6.22 15.24 -25.20
N GLN A 51 -6.11 15.82 -24.00
CA GLN A 51 -6.90 15.35 -22.87
C GLN A 51 -8.37 15.54 -23.22
N PHE A 52 -9.13 14.43 -23.23
CA PHE A 52 -10.56 14.47 -23.52
C PHE A 52 -11.35 14.97 -22.31
N ALA A 53 -11.13 14.32 -21.18
CA ALA A 53 -11.68 14.69 -19.89
C ALA A 53 -10.77 14.15 -18.78
N GLN A 54 -11.07 14.54 -17.55
CA GLN A 54 -10.46 14.01 -16.34
C GLN A 54 -11.51 13.22 -15.58
N ILE A 55 -11.11 12.07 -15.04
CA ILE A 55 -11.96 11.31 -14.13
C ILE A 55 -11.70 11.83 -12.72
N PHE A 56 -12.76 12.02 -11.96
CA PHE A 56 -12.66 12.38 -10.56
C PHE A 56 -12.84 11.15 -9.69
N HIS A 57 -12.14 11.13 -8.57
CA HIS A 57 -12.23 10.05 -7.60
C HIS A 57 -13.36 10.33 -6.61
N ARG A 58 -14.40 9.49 -6.64
CA ARG A 58 -15.53 9.58 -5.72
C ARG A 58 -15.33 8.66 -4.52
N ILE A 59 -15.38 9.24 -3.32
CA ILE A 59 -15.49 8.50 -2.07
C ILE A 59 -16.98 8.25 -1.81
N THR A 60 -17.35 6.99 -1.59
CA THR A 60 -18.74 6.58 -1.35
C THR A 60 -18.89 6.05 0.07
N SER A 61 -19.87 6.57 0.81
CA SER A 61 -20.26 6.08 2.13
C SER A 61 -19.11 6.03 3.15
N GLU A 62 -18.29 7.08 3.22
CA GLU A 62 -17.37 7.24 4.35
C GLU A 62 -18.18 7.45 5.62
N VAL A 63 -17.96 6.64 6.66
CA VAL A 63 -18.56 6.85 7.98
C VAL A 63 -17.83 8.02 8.64
N ILE A 64 -18.51 9.17 8.74
CA ILE A 64 -17.95 10.39 9.31
C ILE A 64 -18.26 10.53 10.82
N ASP A 65 -19.31 9.86 11.29
CA ASP A 65 -19.63 9.75 12.71
C ASP A 65 -20.37 8.43 12.99
N SER A 66 -19.99 7.75 14.08
CA SER A 66 -20.62 6.50 14.58
C SER A 66 -21.13 6.62 16.03
N THR A 67 -21.16 7.84 16.55
CA THR A 67 -21.59 8.19 17.91
C THR A 67 -23.04 8.68 18.07
N PRO A 68 -23.92 8.76 17.03
CA PRO A 68 -25.33 9.04 17.26
C PRO A 68 -25.96 8.21 18.38
N ASN A 69 -26.54 8.89 19.37
CA ASN A 69 -27.18 8.27 20.52
C ASN A 69 -28.71 8.49 20.56
N GLY A 70 -29.28 9.09 19.51
CA GLY A 70 -30.69 9.47 19.47
C GLY A 70 -31.08 10.65 20.34
N THR A 71 -30.11 11.44 20.82
CA THR A 71 -30.36 12.66 21.60
C THR A 71 -29.45 13.83 21.23
N LEU A 72 -28.25 13.55 20.70
CA LEU A 72 -27.36 14.58 20.16
C LEU A 72 -27.90 15.10 18.83
N ASP A 73 -27.94 16.42 18.69
CA ASP A 73 -28.37 17.18 17.53
C ASP A 73 -27.21 17.88 16.82
N GLU A 74 -26.12 18.19 17.51
CA GLU A 74 -24.91 18.78 16.92
C GLU A 74 -23.81 17.73 16.69
N PHE A 75 -23.21 17.74 15.49
CA PHE A 75 -22.08 16.90 15.11
C PHE A 75 -21.02 17.72 14.37
N SER A 76 -19.76 17.34 14.51
CA SER A 76 -18.67 18.00 13.77
C SER A 76 -17.48 17.05 13.61
N GLY A 77 -16.68 17.27 12.57
CA GLY A 77 -15.49 16.48 12.33
C GLY A 77 -14.71 16.97 11.12
N THR A 78 -13.79 16.12 10.66
CA THR A 78 -12.99 16.35 9.45
C THR A 78 -13.06 15.11 8.58
N LEU A 79 -13.27 15.27 7.27
CA LEU A 79 -13.27 14.15 6.33
C LEU A 79 -11.87 13.55 6.14
N GLY A 80 -11.79 12.25 5.84
CA GLY A 80 -10.52 11.55 5.68
C GLY A 80 -9.75 11.91 4.41
N THR A 81 -10.42 12.42 3.37
CA THR A 81 -9.80 12.80 2.09
C THR A 81 -10.07 14.26 1.74
N ILE A 82 -8.99 15.05 1.58
CA ILE A 82 -9.05 16.50 1.34
C ILE A 82 -7.92 16.95 0.39
N PRO A 83 -8.06 18.10 -0.28
CA PRO A 83 -9.30 18.86 -0.52
C PRO A 83 -10.39 18.13 -1.31
N LEU A 84 -11.60 18.67 -1.19
CA LEU A 84 -12.82 18.24 -1.85
C LEU A 84 -13.13 19.12 -3.08
N THR A 85 -13.84 18.57 -4.05
CA THR A 85 -14.44 19.37 -5.13
C THR A 85 -15.67 20.11 -4.60
N SER A 86 -15.77 21.42 -4.82
CA SER A 86 -16.93 22.23 -4.40
C SER A 86 -18.25 21.63 -4.92
N ASN A 87 -19.30 21.70 -4.10
CA ASN A 87 -20.64 21.17 -4.40
C ASN A 87 -20.71 19.65 -4.64
N SER A 88 -19.69 18.88 -4.25
CA SER A 88 -19.66 17.43 -4.50
C SER A 88 -20.12 16.57 -3.32
N ILE A 89 -20.25 17.14 -2.13
CA ILE A 89 -20.57 16.40 -0.91
C ILE A 89 -22.06 16.12 -0.80
N ILE A 90 -22.39 14.92 -0.35
CA ILE A 90 -23.73 14.47 0.05
C ILE A 90 -23.55 13.74 1.37
N ILE A 91 -24.18 14.21 2.43
CA ILE A 91 -24.18 13.55 3.74
C ILE A 91 -25.54 12.90 3.94
N THR A 92 -25.55 11.73 4.57
CA THR A 92 -26.79 11.02 4.91
C THR A 92 -26.78 10.57 6.37
N ALA A 93 -27.93 10.66 7.01
CA ALA A 93 -28.17 10.20 8.39
C ALA A 93 -29.55 9.53 8.48
N THR A 94 -29.74 8.59 9.41
CA THR A 94 -31.05 7.96 9.63
C THR A 94 -31.75 8.59 10.83
N HIS A 95 -32.94 9.14 10.66
CA HIS A 95 -33.70 9.78 11.74
C HIS A 95 -34.14 8.77 12.80
N LYS A 96 -34.06 9.16 14.07
CA LYS A 96 -34.53 8.34 15.20
C LYS A 96 -36.02 8.01 15.15
N THR A 97 -36.86 9.01 14.88
CA THR A 97 -38.32 8.88 15.05
C THR A 97 -38.97 8.23 13.83
N THR A 98 -38.58 8.63 12.64
CA THR A 98 -39.20 8.21 11.38
C THR A 98 -38.49 7.02 10.74
N GLY A 99 -37.21 6.81 11.05
CA GLY A 99 -36.36 5.83 10.35
C GLY A 99 -36.08 6.19 8.89
N LEU A 100 -36.48 7.39 8.44
CA LEU A 100 -36.18 7.89 7.10
C LEU A 100 -34.72 8.35 7.03
N ILE A 101 -34.19 8.37 5.80
CA ILE A 101 -32.84 8.86 5.53
C ILE A 101 -32.94 10.35 5.22
N GLU A 102 -32.23 11.17 6.01
CA GLU A 102 -31.97 12.56 5.68
C GLU A 102 -30.87 12.64 4.64
N THR A 103 -31.04 13.50 3.65
CA THR A 103 -30.04 13.83 2.64
C THR A 103 -29.65 15.29 2.76
N ILE A 104 -28.41 15.52 3.16
CA ILE A 104 -27.85 16.85 3.42
C ILE A 104 -26.90 17.21 2.29
N THR A 105 -27.18 18.32 1.61
CA THR A 105 -26.46 18.75 0.41
C THR A 105 -26.11 20.25 0.42
N PRO A 106 -25.11 20.68 -0.36
CA PRO A 106 -24.77 22.09 -0.50
C PRO A 106 -25.92 22.94 -1.04
N THR A 107 -26.16 24.10 -0.43
CA THR A 107 -27.21 25.03 -0.84
C THR A 107 -26.90 25.69 -2.18
N SER A 108 -27.93 25.93 -2.99
CA SER A 108 -27.80 26.68 -4.24
C SER A 108 -27.45 28.15 -3.97
N GLY A 109 -26.15 28.48 -3.96
CA GLY A 109 -25.68 29.87 -3.79
C GLY A 109 -24.50 30.00 -2.85
N ASP A 110 -24.30 29.03 -1.95
CA ASP A 110 -23.12 28.94 -1.10
C ASP A 110 -22.76 27.46 -0.93
N ALA A 111 -21.64 27.07 -1.54
CA ALA A 111 -21.21 25.68 -1.51
C ALA A 111 -20.87 25.21 -0.09
N GLU A 112 -20.47 26.12 0.80
CA GLU A 112 -20.01 25.83 2.15
C GLU A 112 -21.17 25.68 3.15
N ILE A 113 -22.40 26.05 2.77
CA ILE A 113 -23.61 25.84 3.57
C ILE A 113 -24.27 24.53 3.14
N LEU A 114 -24.61 23.71 4.12
CA LEU A 114 -25.30 22.44 3.94
C LEU A 114 -26.75 22.56 4.43
N GLU A 115 -27.69 22.05 3.64
CA GLU A 115 -29.11 21.97 3.98
C GLU A 115 -29.60 20.53 3.77
N GLY A 116 -30.23 19.99 4.81
CA GLY A 116 -30.97 18.73 4.84
C GLY A 116 -32.37 18.88 4.28
N ASP A 117 -32.88 17.82 3.69
CA ASP A 117 -34.25 17.74 3.18
C ASP A 117 -35.32 17.61 4.29
N ASP A 118 -34.91 17.38 5.54
CA ASP A 118 -35.78 17.34 6.73
C ASP A 118 -35.27 18.24 7.87
N GLY A 119 -34.59 19.34 7.52
CA GLY A 119 -34.31 20.45 8.44
C GLY A 119 -32.93 20.48 9.09
N ALA A 120 -32.08 19.47 8.88
CA ALA A 120 -30.68 19.60 9.27
C ALA A 120 -29.99 20.74 8.51
N ALA A 121 -29.07 21.42 9.18
CA ALA A 121 -28.23 22.45 8.59
C ALA A 121 -26.78 22.20 8.96
N GLY A 122 -25.85 22.78 8.21
CA GLY A 122 -24.45 22.55 8.49
C GLY A 122 -23.52 23.43 7.67
N THR A 123 -22.22 23.20 7.88
CA THR A 123 -21.18 23.82 7.06
C THR A 123 -20.14 22.80 6.63
N ILE A 124 -19.44 23.08 5.53
CA ILE A 124 -18.30 22.29 5.04
C ILE A 124 -17.22 23.22 4.50
N ASN A 125 -15.98 23.01 4.93
CA ASN A 125 -14.81 23.63 4.32
C ASN A 125 -14.19 22.66 3.30
N TYR A 126 -14.32 22.94 2.01
CA TYR A 126 -13.78 22.04 0.96
C TYR A 126 -12.26 21.95 0.94
N THR A 127 -11.55 22.88 1.57
CA THR A 127 -10.09 22.86 1.63
C THR A 127 -9.58 21.99 2.78
N THR A 128 -10.18 22.14 3.96
CA THR A 128 -9.75 21.44 5.18
C THR A 128 -10.54 20.16 5.44
N GLY A 129 -11.71 20.00 4.82
CA GLY A 129 -12.65 18.90 5.08
C GLY A 129 -13.41 19.02 6.39
N ASP A 130 -13.27 20.13 7.11
CA ASP A 130 -13.99 20.36 8.38
C ASP A 130 -15.47 20.56 8.10
N TRP A 131 -16.31 19.85 8.84
CA TRP A 131 -17.76 19.90 8.69
C TRP A 131 -18.45 20.07 10.04
N THR A 132 -19.62 20.69 10.01
CA THR A 132 -20.56 20.78 11.14
C THR A 132 -21.96 20.42 10.67
N LEU A 133 -22.74 19.77 11.52
CA LEU A 133 -24.16 19.46 11.30
C LEU A 133 -24.94 19.79 12.57
N ASP A 134 -26.14 20.32 12.38
CA ASP A 134 -27.14 20.62 13.40
C ASP A 134 -28.50 20.11 12.89
N PHE A 135 -29.10 19.17 13.61
CA PHE A 135 -30.37 18.53 13.24
C PHE A 135 -31.62 19.25 13.81
N ASP A 136 -31.49 20.50 14.26
CA ASP A 136 -32.58 21.37 14.78
C ASP A 136 -33.51 20.68 15.80
N GLY A 137 -32.88 19.99 16.75
CA GLY A 137 -33.53 19.46 17.94
C GLY A 137 -34.13 18.04 17.84
N SER A 138 -34.92 17.69 18.85
CA SER A 138 -35.13 16.29 19.27
C SER A 138 -35.87 15.36 18.29
N THR A 139 -36.57 15.89 17.29
CA THR A 139 -37.37 15.07 16.35
C THR A 139 -36.55 14.51 15.21
N ASN A 140 -35.50 15.24 14.79
CA ASN A 140 -34.71 14.95 13.61
C ASN A 140 -33.29 14.46 13.93
N VAL A 141 -32.99 14.28 15.23
CA VAL A 141 -31.72 13.67 15.65
C VAL A 141 -31.50 12.29 15.02
N PRO A 142 -30.25 11.97 14.61
CA PRO A 142 -29.91 10.64 14.09
C PRO A 142 -30.16 9.53 15.11
N ALA A 143 -30.58 8.36 14.63
CA ALA A 143 -30.96 7.22 15.47
C ALA A 143 -29.81 6.69 16.33
N ASN A 144 -30.14 6.11 17.50
CA ASN A 144 -29.12 5.52 18.35
C ASN A 144 -28.41 4.36 17.64
N GLY A 145 -27.09 4.47 17.50
CA GLY A 145 -26.24 3.48 16.82
C GLY A 145 -26.32 3.53 15.28
N SER A 146 -26.98 4.53 14.69
CA SER A 146 -26.85 4.77 13.24
C SER A 146 -25.54 5.47 12.91
N GLU A 147 -25.01 5.22 11.73
CA GLU A 147 -23.85 5.94 11.19
C GLU A 147 -24.31 7.18 10.41
N ILE A 148 -23.55 8.27 10.50
CA ILE A 148 -23.63 9.39 9.57
C ILE A 148 -22.58 9.13 8.49
N THR A 149 -22.98 9.16 7.22
CA THR A 149 -22.07 8.87 6.12
C THR A 149 -21.98 9.99 5.10
N ALA A 150 -20.79 10.20 4.54
CA ALA A 150 -20.53 11.17 3.48
C ALA A 150 -20.14 10.49 2.17
N THR A 151 -20.58 11.08 1.07
CA THR A 151 -20.17 10.76 -0.29
C THR A 151 -19.71 12.05 -0.96
N TYR A 152 -18.50 12.07 -1.53
CA TYR A 152 -17.92 13.29 -2.10
C TYR A 152 -16.85 12.99 -3.14
N ILE A 153 -16.36 14.05 -3.81
CA ILE A 153 -15.32 13.95 -4.83
C ILE A 153 -14.01 14.56 -4.31
N ASP A 154 -12.94 13.78 -4.37
CA ASP A 154 -11.57 14.17 -4.04
C ASP A 154 -11.01 15.10 -5.14
N ALA A 155 -10.61 16.32 -4.75
CA ALA A 155 -10.02 17.30 -5.67
C ALA A 155 -8.52 17.08 -5.93
N THR A 156 -7.83 16.32 -5.07
CA THR A 156 -6.37 16.07 -5.17
C THR A 156 -6.00 14.91 -6.04
N ALA A 157 -6.96 14.08 -6.42
CA ALA A 157 -6.79 13.03 -7.39
C ALA A 157 -7.30 13.53 -8.75
N PRO A 158 -6.55 14.40 -9.47
CA PRO A 158 -6.75 14.55 -10.90
C PRO A 158 -6.52 13.15 -11.46
N GLY A 159 -7.60 12.43 -11.76
CA GLY A 159 -7.49 11.08 -12.29
C GLY A 159 -6.59 11.09 -13.50
N ASP A 160 -5.86 9.98 -13.70
CA ASP A 160 -5.06 9.77 -14.89
C ASP A 160 -5.89 10.16 -16.13
N PRO A 161 -5.31 10.82 -17.13
CA PRO A 161 -6.05 11.27 -18.28
C PRO A 161 -6.74 10.08 -18.95
N ILE A 162 -7.99 10.29 -19.41
CA ILE A 162 -8.72 9.25 -20.12
C ILE A 162 -7.96 8.90 -21.40
N MET A 163 -7.50 7.65 -21.47
CA MET A 163 -6.73 7.10 -22.58
C MET A 163 -7.62 6.42 -23.62
N GLY A 164 -8.84 6.05 -23.24
CA GLY A 164 -9.83 5.49 -24.16
C GLY A 164 -11.21 5.43 -23.55
N ILE A 165 -12.23 5.55 -24.41
CA ILE A 165 -13.63 5.33 -24.08
C ILE A 165 -14.11 4.21 -24.98
N LYS A 166 -14.75 3.19 -24.40
CA LYS A 166 -15.33 2.07 -25.13
C LYS A 166 -16.69 1.73 -24.55
N ASN A 167 -17.65 1.44 -25.41
CA ASN A 167 -18.87 0.81 -24.97
C ASN A 167 -18.63 -0.69 -24.82
N TYR A 168 -19.04 -1.22 -23.68
CA TYR A 168 -19.01 -2.63 -23.34
C TYR A 168 -20.44 -3.15 -23.30
N PHE A 169 -20.66 -4.32 -23.91
CA PHE A 169 -21.96 -4.96 -23.99
C PHE A 169 -21.94 -6.22 -23.12
N ASP A 170 -22.85 -6.27 -22.15
CA ASP A 170 -23.16 -7.47 -21.36
C ASP A 170 -24.58 -7.91 -21.71
N GLY A 171 -24.69 -8.87 -22.63
CA GLY A 171 -25.96 -9.16 -23.32
C GLY A 171 -26.46 -7.94 -24.09
N ASP A 172 -27.70 -7.52 -23.80
CA ASP A 172 -28.33 -6.35 -24.41
C ASP A 172 -28.04 -5.03 -23.65
N THR A 173 -27.30 -5.10 -22.54
CA THR A 173 -26.99 -3.91 -21.74
C THR A 173 -25.69 -3.28 -22.22
N GLU A 174 -25.79 -2.07 -22.77
CA GLU A 174 -24.63 -1.24 -23.13
C GLU A 174 -24.17 -0.42 -21.92
N THR A 175 -22.87 -0.47 -21.63
CA THR A 175 -22.23 0.32 -20.58
C THR A 175 -21.01 1.03 -21.15
N THR A 176 -20.96 2.35 -21.02
CA THR A 176 -19.76 3.12 -21.39
C THR A 176 -18.68 2.95 -20.34
N LEU A 177 -17.50 2.49 -20.76
CA LEU A 177 -16.30 2.38 -19.95
C LEU A 177 -15.28 3.44 -20.39
N ALA A 178 -14.69 4.12 -19.42
CA ALA A 178 -13.52 4.95 -19.63
C ALA A 178 -12.30 4.27 -18.99
N PHE A 179 -11.17 4.31 -19.69
CA PHE A 179 -9.91 3.73 -19.23
C PHE A 179 -8.89 4.84 -19.10
N ASP A 180 -8.24 4.89 -17.96
CA ASP A 180 -7.03 5.70 -17.77
C ASP A 180 -5.79 4.80 -17.93
N TYR A 181 -4.61 5.22 -17.43
CA TYR A 181 -3.40 4.39 -17.54
C TYR A 181 -3.39 3.15 -16.65
N THR A 182 -4.10 3.19 -15.53
CA THR A 182 -4.02 2.19 -14.45
C THR A 182 -5.36 1.56 -14.11
N ARG A 183 -6.48 2.17 -14.50
CA ARG A 183 -7.83 1.84 -14.05
C ARG A 183 -8.85 1.86 -15.17
N ALA A 184 -9.94 1.14 -14.91
CA ALA A 184 -11.15 1.15 -15.71
C ALA A 184 -12.28 1.74 -14.87
N HIS A 185 -13.08 2.58 -15.49
CA HIS A 185 -14.19 3.28 -14.87
C HIS A 185 -15.47 3.03 -15.66
N LYS A 186 -16.58 2.82 -14.95
CA LYS A 186 -17.91 2.63 -15.53
C LYS A 186 -18.70 3.91 -15.45
N TYR A 187 -19.31 4.34 -16.54
CA TYR A 187 -20.25 5.45 -16.52
C TYR A 187 -21.50 5.08 -15.72
N ASP A 188 -21.83 5.87 -14.71
CA ASP A 188 -23.07 5.80 -13.96
C ASP A 188 -24.00 6.92 -14.45
N THR A 189 -25.11 6.51 -15.06
CA THR A 189 -26.11 7.42 -15.61
C THR A 189 -26.81 8.25 -14.54
N SER A 190 -26.88 7.76 -13.31
CA SER A 190 -27.61 8.43 -12.22
C SER A 190 -26.82 9.64 -11.72
N SER A 191 -25.51 9.47 -11.56
CA SER A 191 -24.62 10.57 -11.16
C SER A 191 -24.02 11.34 -12.33
N SER A 192 -24.14 10.83 -13.57
CA SER A 192 -23.44 11.35 -14.75
C SER A 192 -21.91 11.40 -14.57
N LEU A 193 -21.37 10.46 -13.79
CA LEU A 193 -19.94 10.36 -13.48
C LEU A 193 -19.38 8.98 -13.84
N PHE A 194 -18.06 8.92 -14.01
CA PHE A 194 -17.33 7.65 -14.14
C PHE A 194 -16.96 7.12 -12.75
N LEU A 195 -17.39 5.90 -12.44
CA LEU A 195 -17.10 5.20 -11.19
C LEU A 195 -15.93 4.24 -11.37
N ASP A 196 -14.93 4.33 -10.50
CA ASP A 196 -13.74 3.46 -10.51
C ASP A 196 -14.14 2.00 -10.23
N MET A 197 -13.92 1.12 -11.21
CA MET A 197 -14.22 -0.31 -11.08
C MET A 197 -13.07 -1.12 -10.46
N THR A 198 -11.89 -0.53 -10.32
CA THR A 198 -10.67 -1.22 -9.89
C THR A 198 -10.44 -1.16 -8.38
N ARG A 199 -10.96 -0.13 -7.71
CA ARG A 199 -10.84 0.00 -6.24
C ARG A 199 -11.77 -0.94 -5.48
N LEU A 200 -12.90 -1.33 -6.07
CA LEU A 200 -13.94 -2.16 -5.43
C LEU A 200 -13.62 -3.67 -5.39
N LYS A 201 -12.37 -4.08 -5.58
CA LYS A 201 -12.09 -5.40 -6.13
C LYS A 201 -10.88 -6.09 -5.48
N ILE A 202 -11.01 -6.44 -4.20
CA ILE A 202 -10.45 -7.73 -3.77
C ILE A 202 -11.42 -8.79 -4.30
N HIS A 203 -11.04 -9.47 -5.38
CA HIS A 203 -11.88 -10.53 -5.95
C HIS A 203 -11.71 -11.81 -5.13
N PHE A 204 -12.78 -12.24 -4.45
CA PHE A 204 -12.87 -13.59 -3.92
C PHE A 204 -13.44 -14.50 -4.99
N LYS A 205 -12.68 -15.54 -5.34
CA LYS A 205 -13.20 -16.60 -6.22
C LYS A 205 -12.82 -17.98 -5.69
N PRO A 206 -13.49 -18.49 -4.64
CA PRO A 206 -13.37 -19.88 -4.26
C PRO A 206 -14.42 -20.69 -5.04
N GLY A 207 -14.09 -21.18 -6.23
CA GLY A 207 -14.81 -22.27 -6.90
C GLY A 207 -16.31 -22.10 -7.21
N GLY A 208 -16.89 -20.90 -7.10
CA GLY A 208 -18.32 -20.64 -7.33
C GLY A 208 -18.62 -19.22 -7.82
N VAL A 209 -19.91 -18.85 -7.85
CA VAL A 209 -20.42 -17.53 -8.23
C VAL A 209 -19.69 -16.44 -7.42
N GLN A 210 -19.37 -15.32 -8.07
CA GLN A 210 -18.62 -14.22 -7.49
C GLN A 210 -19.34 -13.64 -6.27
N ASP A 211 -18.70 -13.68 -5.10
CA ASP A 211 -19.19 -13.01 -3.90
C ASP A 211 -18.55 -11.62 -3.80
N THR A 212 -19.39 -10.59 -3.85
CA THR A 212 -18.98 -9.17 -3.77
C THR A 212 -19.17 -8.60 -2.36
N ALA A 213 -19.64 -9.38 -1.40
CA ALA A 213 -19.92 -8.94 -0.04
C ALA A 213 -19.45 -9.99 0.99
N PRO A 214 -18.13 -10.17 1.19
CA PRO A 214 -17.63 -11.18 2.12
C PRO A 214 -18.12 -10.88 3.55
N VAL A 215 -18.67 -11.88 4.21
CA VAL A 215 -19.12 -11.81 5.59
C VAL A 215 -18.02 -12.23 6.57
N ILE A 216 -18.17 -11.85 7.84
CA ILE A 216 -17.28 -12.31 8.90
C ILE A 216 -17.29 -13.84 8.93
N GLY A 217 -16.10 -14.44 8.90
CA GLY A 217 -15.92 -15.88 8.84
C GLY A 217 -15.60 -16.42 7.44
N ASP A 218 -15.72 -15.60 6.40
CA ASP A 218 -15.37 -16.04 5.04
C ASP A 218 -13.87 -16.31 4.93
N VAL A 219 -13.52 -17.49 4.44
CA VAL A 219 -12.13 -17.94 4.29
C VAL A 219 -11.67 -17.68 2.86
N CYS A 220 -10.74 -16.75 2.68
CA CYS A 220 -10.04 -16.57 1.43
C CYS A 220 -8.93 -17.62 1.32
N THR A 221 -8.96 -18.42 0.26
CA THR A 221 -7.90 -19.40 -0.06
C THR A 221 -7.04 -18.85 -1.20
N GLY A 222 -5.73 -18.76 -0.97
CA GLY A 222 -4.75 -18.39 -1.99
C GLY A 222 -4.64 -19.50 -3.03
N GLY A 223 -4.96 -19.16 -4.29
CA GLY A 223 -5.17 -20.14 -5.37
C GLY A 223 -4.02 -21.11 -5.64
N THR A 224 -2.77 -20.78 -5.29
CA THR A 224 -1.60 -21.64 -5.53
C THR A 224 -0.74 -21.90 -4.29
N THR A 225 -0.91 -21.15 -3.21
CA THR A 225 -0.02 -21.20 -2.03
C THR A 225 -0.59 -21.96 -0.85
N GLY A 226 -1.86 -22.36 -0.90
CA GLY A 226 -2.57 -22.96 0.24
C GLY A 226 -2.72 -22.00 1.44
N ALA A 227 -2.34 -20.72 1.28
CA ALA A 227 -2.55 -19.71 2.30
C ALA A 227 -4.06 -19.53 2.50
N THR A 228 -4.51 -19.48 3.74
CA THR A 228 -5.89 -19.13 4.07
C THR A 228 -5.91 -17.89 4.93
N GLY A 229 -6.80 -16.96 4.65
CA GLY A 229 -7.10 -15.82 5.51
C GLY A 229 -8.59 -15.79 5.78
N THR A 230 -8.99 -15.69 7.04
CA THR A 230 -10.41 -15.54 7.39
C THR A 230 -10.72 -14.06 7.51
N PHE A 231 -11.84 -13.62 6.95
CA PHE A 231 -12.37 -12.30 7.22
C PHE A 231 -12.82 -12.21 8.67
N ILE A 232 -12.10 -11.41 9.46
CA ILE A 232 -12.42 -11.16 10.86
C ILE A 232 -12.91 -9.71 10.95
N GLY A 233 -14.16 -9.46 10.55
CA GLY A 233 -14.73 -8.12 10.60
C GLY A 233 -14.90 -7.60 12.03
N GLY A 234 -14.86 -6.28 12.17
CA GLY A 234 -14.93 -5.52 13.42
C GLY A 234 -13.86 -4.44 13.44
N SER A 235 -14.15 -3.28 14.04
CA SER A 235 -13.13 -2.28 14.38
C SER A 235 -12.12 -2.93 15.31
N GLN A 236 -11.00 -3.39 14.76
CA GLN A 236 -9.97 -4.03 15.53
C GLN A 236 -8.94 -2.99 15.96
N THR A 237 -8.97 -2.63 17.24
CA THR A 237 -7.75 -2.47 18.02
C THR A 237 -7.13 -3.87 18.19
N ALA A 238 -6.55 -4.42 17.12
CA ALA A 238 -5.83 -5.69 17.19
C ALA A 238 -4.42 -5.43 17.70
N THR A 239 -4.11 -5.92 18.89
CA THR A 239 -2.74 -5.95 19.42
C THR A 239 -1.88 -7.04 18.77
N GLU A 240 -2.43 -7.92 17.93
CA GLU A 240 -1.61 -8.88 17.18
C GLU A 240 -2.33 -9.45 15.93
N ILE A 241 -1.72 -9.33 14.75
CA ILE A 241 -2.13 -10.05 13.53
C ILE A 241 -1.33 -11.36 13.49
N LYS A 242 -1.99 -12.49 13.70
CA LYS A 242 -1.36 -13.81 13.60
C LYS A 242 -1.34 -14.27 12.14
N VAL A 243 -0.14 -14.35 11.54
CA VAL A 243 0.08 -14.96 10.22
C VAL A 243 0.72 -16.33 10.39
N THR A 244 0.02 -17.39 9.97
CA THR A 244 0.53 -18.77 9.99
C THR A 244 0.72 -19.27 8.55
N HIS A 245 1.88 -19.83 8.23
CA HIS A 245 2.15 -20.45 6.94
C HIS A 245 2.62 -21.89 7.15
N SER A 246 1.97 -22.86 6.48
CA SER A 246 2.34 -24.28 6.52
C SER A 246 2.41 -24.89 7.93
N GLY A 247 1.48 -24.51 8.81
CA GLY A 247 1.41 -25.01 10.19
C GLY A 247 2.46 -24.45 11.14
N ILE A 248 3.26 -23.47 10.71
CA ILE A 248 4.26 -22.78 11.52
C ILE A 248 3.85 -21.32 11.66
N ASP A 249 3.71 -20.86 12.91
CA ASP A 249 3.43 -19.46 13.24
C ASP A 249 4.64 -18.60 12.87
N MET A 250 4.44 -17.61 12.00
CA MET A 250 5.54 -16.75 11.52
C MET A 250 5.89 -15.63 12.52
N PHE A 251 5.02 -15.40 13.50
CA PHE A 251 5.25 -14.52 14.64
C PHE A 251 4.82 -15.26 15.91
N ARG A 252 5.75 -15.41 16.85
CA ARG A 252 5.45 -15.80 18.23
C ARG A 252 5.81 -14.61 19.12
N GLY A 253 4.78 -13.88 19.54
CA GLY A 253 4.88 -13.01 20.70
C GLY A 253 4.78 -13.88 21.95
N ASP A 254 5.91 -14.25 22.54
CA ASP A 254 5.94 -14.92 23.85
C ASP A 254 5.79 -13.90 25.00
N GLU A 255 4.90 -12.91 24.85
CA GLU A 255 4.58 -11.93 25.90
C GLU A 255 3.08 -11.99 26.24
N THR A 256 2.79 -12.59 27.39
CA THR A 256 1.46 -12.55 28.00
C THR A 256 1.17 -11.14 28.52
N VAL A 257 0.51 -10.29 27.73
CA VAL A 257 -0.07 -9.05 28.26
C VAL A 257 -1.28 -9.41 29.10
N THR A 258 -1.07 -9.49 30.42
CA THR A 258 -2.16 -9.72 31.38
C THR A 258 -2.69 -8.36 31.82
N GLY A 259 -3.75 -7.90 31.18
CA GLY A 259 -4.44 -6.66 31.56
C GLY A 259 -5.87 -6.67 31.01
N SER A 260 -6.85 -6.76 31.91
CA SER A 260 -8.25 -6.52 31.57
C SER A 260 -8.40 -5.04 31.19
N LEU A 261 -8.79 -4.76 29.95
CA LEU A 261 -9.13 -3.42 29.49
C LEU A 261 -10.50 -3.46 28.83
N SER A 262 -11.51 -3.24 29.65
CA SER A 262 -12.81 -2.73 29.20
C SER A 262 -12.68 -1.20 29.07
N GLY A 263 -12.71 -0.68 27.85
CA GLY A 263 -13.14 0.70 27.58
C GLY A 263 -12.11 1.82 27.68
N ALA A 264 -10.82 1.60 27.42
CA ALA A 264 -9.86 2.70 27.27
C ALA A 264 -9.24 2.69 25.86
N THR A 265 -9.56 3.71 25.08
CA THR A 265 -8.85 4.08 23.84
C THR A 265 -7.39 4.34 24.18
N VAL A 266 -6.49 3.45 23.76
CA VAL A 266 -5.04 3.68 23.87
C VAL A 266 -4.64 4.58 22.71
N PRO A 267 -4.21 5.83 22.95
CA PRO A 267 -3.64 6.65 21.89
C PRO A 267 -2.36 5.96 21.43
N VAL A 268 -2.27 5.64 20.14
CA VAL A 268 -1.02 5.16 19.52
C VAL A 268 -0.09 6.37 19.36
N GLY A 269 0.34 6.91 20.49
CA GLY A 269 1.47 7.81 20.58
C GLY A 269 2.70 6.95 20.79
N GLU A 270 3.56 6.92 19.78
CA GLU A 270 4.90 6.36 19.83
C GLU A 270 4.98 4.82 19.64
N VAL A 271 4.92 4.38 18.37
CA VAL A 271 5.63 3.16 17.98
C VAL A 271 7.12 3.42 18.18
N VAL A 272 7.65 2.98 19.32
CA VAL A 272 9.08 3.06 19.64
C VAL A 272 9.82 2.16 18.65
N ILE A 273 10.41 2.77 17.61
CA ILE A 273 11.23 2.10 16.58
C ILE A 273 12.42 1.33 17.20
N GLY A 274 12.78 1.60 18.46
CA GLY A 274 13.84 0.91 19.20
C GLY A 274 13.65 -0.61 19.33
N GLN A 275 12.41 -1.11 19.42
CA GLN A 275 12.18 -2.55 19.64
C GLN A 275 12.42 -3.40 18.38
N ILE A 276 12.27 -2.83 17.18
CA ILE A 276 12.56 -3.53 15.92
C ILE A 276 14.07 -3.71 15.73
N GLU A 277 14.87 -2.70 16.09
CA GLU A 277 16.32 -2.83 16.07
C GLU A 277 16.82 -3.84 17.10
N GLU A 278 16.24 -3.86 18.29
CA GLU A 278 16.63 -4.79 19.35
C GLU A 278 16.29 -6.24 18.98
N ALA A 279 15.12 -6.48 18.37
CA ALA A 279 14.74 -7.78 17.81
C ALA A 279 15.64 -8.20 16.62
N GLY A 280 16.05 -7.25 15.77
CA GLY A 280 17.00 -7.49 14.68
C GLY A 280 18.41 -7.85 15.18
N ARG A 281 18.89 -7.14 16.20
CA ARG A 281 20.18 -7.39 16.88
C ARG A 281 20.17 -8.75 17.61
N ALA A 282 19.07 -9.10 18.27
CA ALA A 282 18.89 -10.40 18.92
C ALA A 282 18.93 -11.57 17.92
N ARG A 283 18.23 -11.46 16.78
CA ARG A 283 18.25 -12.49 15.71
C ARG A 283 19.63 -12.67 15.10
N THR A 284 20.36 -11.57 14.88
CA THR A 284 21.73 -11.61 14.33
C THR A 284 22.69 -12.28 15.33
N GLY A 285 22.56 -11.98 16.62
CA GLY A 285 23.36 -12.60 17.69
C GLY A 285 23.12 -14.10 17.86
N THR A 286 21.90 -14.60 17.67
CA THR A 286 21.61 -16.04 17.76
C THR A 286 22.14 -16.81 16.55
N ARG A 287 22.01 -16.27 15.34
CA ARG A 287 22.54 -16.90 14.13
C ARG A 287 24.06 -16.99 14.15
N LEU A 288 24.73 -15.93 14.59
CA LEU A 288 26.19 -15.91 14.70
C LEU A 288 26.69 -16.88 15.78
N ARG A 289 26.03 -16.95 16.94
CA ARG A 289 26.36 -17.92 17.99
C ARG A 289 26.23 -19.36 17.51
N ASN A 290 25.11 -19.71 16.87
CA ASN A 290 24.92 -21.06 16.32
C ASN A 290 25.95 -21.41 15.25
N ALA A 291 26.38 -20.43 14.43
CA ALA A 291 27.43 -20.63 13.44
C ALA A 291 28.81 -20.86 14.09
N LEU A 292 29.14 -20.07 15.13
CA LEU A 292 30.40 -20.21 15.86
C LEU A 292 30.46 -21.52 16.67
N ASP A 293 29.35 -21.93 17.28
CA ASP A 293 29.24 -23.22 17.97
C ASP A 293 29.33 -24.39 16.98
N GLY A 294 28.70 -24.29 15.81
CA GLY A 294 28.82 -25.29 14.74
C GLY A 294 30.25 -25.41 14.20
N PHE A 295 30.95 -24.29 14.03
CA PHE A 295 32.34 -24.27 13.57
C PHE A 295 33.31 -24.80 14.64
N GLY A 296 33.10 -24.44 15.91
CA GLY A 296 33.85 -25.00 17.03
C GLY A 296 33.68 -26.51 17.13
N ALA A 297 32.44 -27.00 17.02
CA ALA A 297 32.14 -28.43 17.02
C ALA A 297 32.84 -29.16 15.86
N TRP A 298 32.91 -28.57 14.67
CA TRP A 298 33.63 -29.13 13.53
C TRP A 298 35.14 -29.29 13.80
N LEU A 299 35.73 -28.38 14.59
CA LEU A 299 37.14 -28.43 15.00
C LEU A 299 37.38 -29.16 16.33
N GLY A 300 36.35 -29.77 16.91
CA GLY A 300 36.46 -30.52 18.18
C GLY A 300 36.65 -29.65 19.42
N VAL A 301 36.31 -28.36 19.36
CA VAL A 301 36.41 -27.42 20.49
C VAL A 301 35.03 -26.85 20.84
N SER A 302 34.66 -26.82 22.12
CA SER A 302 33.39 -26.27 22.57
C SER A 302 33.54 -24.87 23.18
N GLY A 303 32.60 -23.97 22.84
CA GLY A 303 32.51 -22.62 23.40
C GLY A 303 32.82 -21.50 22.41
N ASN A 304 32.03 -20.43 22.49
CA ASN A 304 32.04 -19.29 21.56
C ASN A 304 33.43 -18.61 21.40
N ILE A 305 34.24 -18.55 22.47
CA ILE A 305 35.58 -17.95 22.43
C ILE A 305 36.54 -18.83 21.64
N LEU A 306 36.46 -20.15 21.83
CA LEU A 306 37.28 -21.11 21.11
C LEU A 306 36.88 -21.21 19.63
N GLY A 307 35.58 -21.16 19.32
CA GLY A 307 35.09 -21.11 17.94
C GLY A 307 35.53 -19.84 17.19
N GLY A 308 35.48 -18.69 17.86
CA GLY A 308 35.98 -17.42 17.30
C GLY A 308 37.49 -17.44 17.05
N PHE A 309 38.28 -17.97 18.00
CA PHE A 309 39.72 -18.11 17.83
C PHE A 309 40.09 -19.08 16.70
N ALA A 310 39.37 -20.19 16.59
CA ALA A 310 39.60 -21.18 15.55
C ALA A 310 39.27 -20.62 14.14
N LEU A 311 38.20 -19.81 14.03
CA LEU A 311 37.85 -19.13 12.78
C LEU A 311 38.92 -18.11 12.39
N PHE A 312 39.42 -17.33 13.35
CA PHE A 312 40.55 -16.42 13.14
C PHE A 312 41.78 -17.17 12.60
N LEU A 313 42.13 -18.30 13.23
CA LEU A 313 43.29 -19.11 12.86
C LEU A 313 43.14 -19.70 11.44
N PHE A 314 41.95 -20.17 11.08
CA PHE A 314 41.64 -20.64 9.74
C PHE A 314 41.91 -19.56 8.68
N PHE A 315 41.36 -18.36 8.86
CA PHE A 315 41.56 -17.27 7.90
C PHE A 315 43.00 -16.75 7.87
N ALA A 316 43.70 -16.70 9.00
CA ALA A 316 45.12 -16.34 9.05
C ALA A 316 45.97 -17.33 8.23
N ILE A 317 45.69 -18.63 8.36
CA ILE A 317 46.33 -19.68 7.55
C ILE A 317 45.97 -19.53 6.08
N THR A 318 44.68 -19.36 5.73
CA THR A 318 44.25 -19.19 4.34
C THR A 318 44.87 -17.96 3.68
N ALA A 319 44.96 -16.83 4.38
CA ALA A 319 45.62 -15.63 3.89
C ALA A 319 47.13 -15.86 3.66
N GLY A 320 47.80 -16.61 4.54
CA GLY A 320 49.20 -17.02 4.35
C GLY A 320 49.41 -17.91 3.12
N PHE A 321 48.49 -18.86 2.87
CA PHE A 321 48.50 -19.69 1.66
C PHE A 321 48.29 -18.87 0.38
N VAL A 322 47.32 -17.95 0.38
CA VAL A 322 47.08 -17.06 -0.77
C VAL A 322 48.30 -16.19 -1.04
N PHE A 323 48.93 -15.65 0.01
CA PHE A 323 50.14 -14.84 -0.13
C PHE A 323 51.31 -15.63 -0.72
N THR A 324 51.59 -16.82 -0.17
CA THR A 324 52.71 -17.67 -0.63
C THR A 324 52.49 -18.20 -2.04
N ALA A 325 51.24 -18.53 -2.41
CA ALA A 325 50.92 -19.04 -3.74
C ALA A 325 50.92 -17.96 -4.83
N THR A 326 50.56 -16.71 -4.50
CA THR A 326 50.35 -15.66 -5.52
C THR A 326 51.37 -14.52 -5.48
N GLY A 327 52.13 -14.38 -4.38
CA GLY A 327 53.01 -13.23 -4.14
C GLY A 327 52.27 -11.89 -4.01
N ASN A 328 50.93 -11.89 -4.05
CA ASN A 328 50.12 -10.67 -4.08
C ASN A 328 49.70 -10.26 -2.67
N VAL A 329 50.44 -9.29 -2.11
CA VAL A 329 50.17 -8.69 -0.79
C VAL A 329 48.74 -8.15 -0.69
N HIS A 330 48.22 -7.52 -1.75
CA HIS A 330 46.90 -6.90 -1.74
C HIS A 330 45.78 -7.95 -1.69
N GLY A 331 45.95 -9.08 -2.38
CA GLY A 331 45.01 -10.20 -2.31
C GLY A 331 44.93 -10.80 -0.91
N ALA A 332 46.07 -10.97 -0.23
CA ALA A 332 46.12 -11.48 1.13
C ALA A 332 45.49 -10.51 2.16
N ILE A 333 45.68 -9.20 1.97
CA ILE A 333 45.05 -8.16 2.80
C ILE A 333 43.53 -8.15 2.61
N LEU A 334 43.05 -8.23 1.36
CA LEU A 334 41.61 -8.24 1.07
C LEU A 334 40.88 -9.45 1.69
N VAL A 335 41.53 -10.62 1.73
CA VAL A 335 40.96 -11.83 2.35
C VAL A 335 40.96 -11.76 3.88
N SER A 336 41.91 -11.03 4.49
CA SER A 336 42.04 -10.93 5.96
C SER A 336 41.30 -9.74 6.59
N LEU A 337 40.97 -8.69 5.82
CA LEU A 337 40.32 -7.48 6.31
C LEU A 337 38.96 -7.71 7.00
N PRO A 338 38.05 -8.54 6.46
CA PRO A 338 36.76 -8.80 7.10
C PRO A 338 36.92 -9.44 8.49
N VAL A 339 37.96 -10.25 8.67
CA VAL A 339 38.22 -10.99 9.92
C VAL A 339 38.77 -10.08 11.01
N ILE A 340 39.66 -9.15 10.66
CA ILE A 340 40.18 -8.14 11.60
C ILE A 340 39.05 -7.23 12.09
N LEU A 341 38.18 -6.81 11.17
CA LEU A 341 37.04 -5.96 11.51
C LEU A 341 36.01 -6.71 12.38
N MET A 342 35.73 -7.98 12.06
CA MET A 342 34.77 -8.79 12.81
C MET A 342 35.31 -9.19 14.19
N GLY A 343 36.60 -9.51 14.31
CA GLY A 343 37.26 -9.80 15.59
C GLY A 343 37.29 -8.60 16.53
N ASN A 344 37.64 -7.40 16.02
CA ASN A 344 37.58 -6.17 16.82
C ASN A 344 36.15 -5.83 17.24
N TYR A 345 35.16 -6.03 16.36
CA TYR A 345 33.75 -5.82 16.69
C TYR A 345 33.25 -6.76 17.77
N MET A 346 33.62 -8.04 17.73
CA MET A 346 33.25 -9.03 18.76
C MET A 346 33.93 -8.78 20.11
N GLY A 347 35.21 -8.37 20.12
CA GLY A 347 35.93 -8.00 21.34
C GLY A 347 35.36 -6.75 22.02
N LEU A 348 35.05 -5.72 21.23
CA LEU A 348 34.45 -4.47 21.74
C LEU A 348 33.03 -4.66 22.26
N THR A 349 32.23 -5.51 21.62
CA THR A 349 30.88 -5.79 22.07
C THR A 349 30.87 -6.62 23.36
N GLN A 350 31.72 -7.65 23.50
CA GLN A 350 31.81 -8.41 24.75
C GLN A 350 32.27 -7.57 25.97
N LEU A 351 33.24 -6.67 25.78
CA LEU A 351 33.71 -5.79 26.86
C LEU A 351 32.63 -4.81 27.36
N ASN A 352 31.74 -4.34 26.46
CA ASN A 352 30.66 -3.45 26.84
C ASN A 352 29.55 -4.15 27.66
N PHE A 353 29.20 -5.39 27.34
CA PHE A 353 28.10 -6.08 28.04
C PHE A 353 28.45 -6.53 29.47
N GLU A 354 29.70 -6.93 29.73
CA GLU A 354 30.10 -7.36 31.07
C GLU A 354 30.38 -6.18 32.02
N GLY A 355 30.85 -5.04 31.47
CA GLY A 355 31.06 -3.81 32.22
C GLY A 355 29.76 -3.13 32.63
N LEU A 356 28.80 -3.01 31.71
CA LEU A 356 27.52 -2.33 31.97
C LEU A 356 26.64 -3.08 32.96
N ASN A 357 26.56 -4.42 32.89
CA ASN A 357 25.79 -5.21 33.86
C ASN A 357 26.37 -5.15 35.28
N LYS A 358 27.70 -5.05 35.42
CA LYS A 358 28.34 -4.89 36.75
C LYS A 358 28.11 -3.49 37.32
N ILE A 359 28.06 -2.46 36.47
CA ILE A 359 27.76 -1.08 36.87
C ILE A 359 26.28 -0.95 37.28
N GLU A 360 25.35 -1.57 36.56
CA GLU A 360 23.92 -1.53 36.90
C GLU A 360 23.62 -2.23 38.24
N VAL A 361 24.27 -3.37 38.51
CA VAL A 361 24.14 -4.08 39.79
C VAL A 361 24.80 -3.31 40.94
N ALA A 362 25.87 -2.55 40.68
CA ALA A 362 26.49 -1.68 41.67
C ALA A 362 25.62 -0.46 42.00
N ILE A 363 24.97 0.14 40.99
CA ILE A 363 24.04 1.27 41.16
C ILE A 363 22.77 0.84 41.92
N LYS A 364 22.28 -0.40 41.71
CA LYS A 364 21.13 -0.94 42.45
C LYS A 364 21.43 -1.36 43.90
N ARG A 365 22.69 -1.33 44.33
CA ARG A 365 23.12 -1.67 45.70
C ARG A 365 23.50 -0.45 46.56
N ILE A 366 23.59 0.73 45.96
CA ILE A 366 23.67 2.03 46.65
C ILE A 366 22.24 2.54 46.81
#